data_AF-S7NSS9-F1
#
_entry.id   AF-S7NSS9-F1
#
_cell.length_a   1.000
_cell.length_b   1.000
_cell.length_c   1.000
_cell.angle_alpha   90.00
_cell.angle_beta   90.00
_cell.angle_gamma   90.00
#
_symmetry.space_group_name_H-M   'P 1'
#
loop_
_entity.id
_entity.type
_entity.pdbx_description
1 polymer ?
#
loop_
_entity_poly.entity_id
_entity_poly.type
_entity_poly.pdbx_seq_one_letter_code
_entity_poly.pdbx_strand_id
1 'polypeptide(L)'
;MCVACTPGTYTAHLNGLPECLPCRVCDPGLGQVTRRKCSAQTNTVCGCGRGHFCEKQDGDSCVQCRPHSICRPGQRLRETGTEWQDTLCEDCQPGTFSAGGTQAACTPWTR
;
A
#
# COMPACT_ATOMS: atom_id res chain seq x y z
N MET A 1 -13.56 20.50 32.74
CA MET A 1 -12.65 19.42 33.15
C MET A 1 -12.35 18.56 31.92
N CYS A 2 -11.10 18.20 31.66
CA CYS A 2 -10.74 17.35 30.52
C CYS A 2 -10.69 15.88 30.96
N VAL A 3 -11.08 14.98 30.07
CA VAL A 3 -11.00 13.52 30.29
C VAL A 3 -10.23 12.87 29.14
N ALA A 4 -9.57 11.76 29.41
CA ALA A 4 -8.87 11.00 28.39
C ALA A 4 -9.85 10.33 27.42
N CYS A 5 -9.45 10.20 26.16
CA CYS A 5 -10.22 9.47 25.16
C CYS A 5 -10.34 7.98 25.51
N THR A 6 -11.52 7.42 25.27
CA THR A 6 -11.81 6.00 25.48
C THR A 6 -11.21 5.16 24.35
N PRO A 7 -10.98 3.84 24.56
CA PRO A 7 -10.50 2.95 23.51
C PRO A 7 -11.36 3.04 22.24
N GLY A 8 -10.71 3.18 21.08
CA GLY A 8 -11.40 3.37 19.80
C GLY A 8 -11.65 4.84 19.43
N THR A 9 -11.20 5.79 20.26
CA THR A 9 -11.25 7.23 19.95
C THR A 9 -9.92 7.93 20.20
N TYR A 10 -9.71 9.10 19.58
CA TYR A 10 -8.49 9.89 19.70
C TYR A 10 -8.73 11.40 19.49
N THR A 11 -7.78 12.23 19.92
CA THR A 11 -7.63 13.60 19.43
C THR A 11 -6.15 13.95 19.30
N ALA A 12 -5.72 14.45 18.14
CA ALA A 12 -4.29 14.64 17.85
C ALA A 12 -3.66 15.93 18.43
N HIS A 13 -4.49 16.92 18.75
CA HIS A 13 -4.06 18.24 19.19
C HIS A 13 -4.87 18.70 20.40
N LEU A 14 -4.37 19.70 21.13
CA LEU A 14 -5.13 20.37 22.18
C LEU A 14 -6.42 20.94 21.57
N ASN A 15 -7.56 20.58 22.15
CA ASN A 15 -8.87 20.95 21.64
C ASN A 15 -9.87 21.03 22.79
N GLY A 16 -11.04 21.59 22.52
CA GLY A 16 -12.18 21.63 23.42
C GLY A 16 -13.39 20.88 22.86
N LEU A 17 -13.17 19.82 22.08
CA LEU A 17 -14.26 19.03 21.53
C LEU A 17 -15.07 18.39 22.67
N PRO A 18 -16.40 18.30 22.53
CA PRO A 18 -17.23 17.64 23.52
C PRO A 18 -16.97 16.13 23.59
N GLU A 19 -16.47 15.54 22.51
CA GLU A 19 -16.18 14.12 22.37
C GLU A 19 -14.91 13.90 21.53
N CYS A 20 -14.25 12.76 21.74
CA CYS A 20 -13.08 12.37 20.94
C CYS A 20 -13.49 11.85 19.55
N LEU A 21 -12.57 11.92 18.59
CA LEU A 21 -12.81 11.47 17.22
C LEU A 21 -12.70 9.93 17.14
N PRO A 22 -13.53 9.25 16.35
CA PRO A 22 -13.41 7.81 16.16
C PRO A 22 -12.11 7.47 15.43
N CYS A 23 -11.46 6.40 15.87
CA CYS A 23 -10.29 5.86 15.17
C CYS A 23 -10.70 5.30 13.79
N ARG A 24 -9.85 5.54 12.80
CA ARG A 24 -9.97 4.92 11.47
C ARG A 24 -9.87 3.39 11.59
N VAL A 25 -10.69 2.70 10.80
CA VAL A 25 -10.60 1.26 10.57
C VAL A 25 -9.95 1.04 9.22
N CYS A 26 -8.95 0.16 9.15
CA CYS A 26 -8.33 -0.22 7.88
C CYS A 26 -9.15 -1.33 7.24
N ASP A 27 -9.64 -1.09 6.03
CA ASP A 27 -10.55 -2.01 5.34
C ASP A 27 -9.78 -3.04 4.51
N PRO A 28 -9.82 -4.34 4.89
CA PRO A 28 -9.18 -5.40 4.11
C PRO A 28 -9.77 -5.55 2.69
N GLY A 29 -11.03 -5.17 2.48
CA GLY A 29 -11.68 -5.16 1.16
C GLY A 29 -11.06 -4.13 0.20
N LEU A 30 -10.42 -3.10 0.74
CA LEU A 30 -9.62 -2.13 -0.02
C LEU A 30 -8.12 -2.48 -0.04
N GLY A 31 -7.75 -3.70 0.36
CA GLY A 31 -6.36 -4.15 0.47
C GLY A 31 -5.56 -3.49 1.59
N GLN A 32 -6.24 -2.81 2.53
CA GLN A 32 -5.58 -2.08 3.61
C GLN A 32 -5.22 -3.00 4.78
N VAL A 33 -4.16 -2.64 5.48
CA VAL A 33 -3.71 -3.26 6.74
C VAL A 33 -3.35 -2.19 7.76
N THR A 34 -3.55 -2.48 9.04
CA THR A 34 -3.13 -1.56 10.12
C THR A 34 -1.62 -1.53 10.23
N ARG A 35 -1.02 -0.37 9.93
CA ARG A 35 0.42 -0.10 10.12
C ARG A 35 0.71 0.37 11.53
N ARG A 36 -0.14 1.26 12.05
CA ARG A 36 -0.06 1.76 13.43
C ARG A 36 -1.44 1.74 14.06
N LYS A 37 -1.54 1.17 15.25
CA LYS A 37 -2.80 1.15 16.01
C LYS A 37 -3.13 2.56 16.51
N CYS A 38 -4.41 2.82 16.68
CA CYS A 38 -4.88 4.05 17.31
C CYS A 38 -4.43 4.15 18.78
N SER A 39 -4.31 5.38 19.27
CA SER A 39 -4.13 5.71 20.68
C SER A 39 -5.01 6.91 21.03
N ALA A 40 -5.12 7.27 22.30
CA ALA A 40 -5.88 8.47 22.72
C ALA A 40 -5.39 9.78 22.04
N GLN A 41 -4.17 9.80 21.51
CA GLN A 41 -3.55 10.99 20.89
C GLN A 41 -3.25 10.82 19.40
N THR A 42 -3.45 9.63 18.81
CA THR A 42 -3.07 9.38 17.41
C THR A 42 -4.08 8.47 16.74
N ASN A 43 -4.48 8.82 15.51
CA ASN A 43 -5.33 7.95 14.72
C ASN A 43 -4.63 6.63 14.33
N THR A 44 -5.42 5.64 13.92
CA THR A 44 -4.94 4.48 13.19
C THR A 44 -4.28 4.92 11.88
N VAL A 45 -3.12 4.35 11.57
CA VAL A 45 -2.50 4.47 10.24
C VAL A 45 -2.75 3.21 9.45
N CYS A 46 -3.32 3.39 8.26
CA CYS A 46 -3.55 2.30 7.31
C CYS A 46 -2.48 2.31 6.23
N GLY A 47 -2.05 1.14 5.80
CA GLY A 47 -1.13 0.94 4.69
C GLY A 47 -1.61 -0.21 3.82
N CYS A 48 -0.84 -0.60 2.82
CA CYS A 48 -1.22 -1.67 1.91
C CYS A 48 -0.64 -3.03 2.32
N GLY A 49 -1.45 -4.07 2.16
CA GLY A 49 -1.01 -5.45 2.35
C GLY A 49 0.07 -5.86 1.35
N ARG A 50 0.64 -7.06 1.53
CA ARG A 50 1.61 -7.61 0.57
C ARG A 50 0.99 -7.72 -0.82
N GLY A 51 1.80 -7.50 -1.86
CA GLY A 51 1.36 -7.55 -3.25
C GLY A 51 0.45 -6.38 -3.66
N HIS A 52 0.42 -5.31 -2.87
CA HIS A 52 -0.33 -4.10 -3.19
C HIS A 52 0.54 -2.86 -3.00
N PHE A 53 0.23 -1.81 -3.76
CA PHE A 53 0.77 -0.47 -3.58
C PHE A 53 -0.34 0.54 -3.29
N CYS A 54 0.03 1.65 -2.68
CA CYS A 54 -0.89 2.72 -2.34
C CYS A 54 -1.12 3.61 -3.56
N GLU A 55 -2.34 3.58 -4.09
CA GLU A 55 -2.76 4.44 -5.19
C GLU A 55 -3.15 5.83 -4.69
N LYS A 56 -3.75 5.91 -3.49
CA LYS A 56 -4.20 7.17 -2.91
C LYS A 56 -3.90 7.25 -1.41
N GLN A 57 -3.29 8.36 -1.01
CA GLN A 57 -2.92 8.66 0.38
C GLN A 57 -3.87 9.70 1.00
N ASP A 58 -4.01 9.64 2.32
CA ASP A 58 -4.58 10.67 3.18
C ASP A 58 -3.70 10.81 4.42
N GLY A 59 -2.90 11.89 4.46
CA GLY A 59 -1.86 12.07 5.45
C GLY A 59 -0.81 10.95 5.38
N ASP A 60 -0.56 10.29 6.52
CA ASP A 60 0.36 9.17 6.62
C ASP A 60 -0.27 7.81 6.31
N SER A 61 -1.56 7.78 5.96
CA SER A 61 -2.30 6.55 5.67
C SER A 61 -2.58 6.38 4.19
N CYS A 62 -2.62 5.13 3.73
CA CYS A 62 -3.21 4.78 2.46
C CYS A 62 -4.73 4.60 2.59
N VAL A 63 -5.50 5.21 1.67
CA VAL A 63 -6.96 5.05 1.59
C VAL A 63 -7.39 4.12 0.46
N GLN A 64 -6.52 3.82 -0.50
CA GLN A 64 -6.82 2.91 -1.60
C GLN A 64 -5.58 2.13 -2.02
N CYS A 65 -5.62 0.81 -1.85
CA CYS A 65 -4.56 -0.08 -2.29
C CYS A 65 -4.93 -0.75 -3.61
N ARG A 66 -3.96 -0.87 -4.50
CA ARG A 66 -4.08 -1.59 -5.76
C ARG A 66 -3.14 -2.77 -5.77
N PRO A 67 -3.55 -3.93 -6.30
CA PRO A 67 -2.64 -5.04 -6.51
C PRO A 67 -1.47 -4.62 -7.38
N HIS A 68 -0.30 -5.17 -7.10
CA HIS A 68 0.87 -5.01 -7.96
C HIS A 68 0.62 -5.61 -9.35
N SER A 69 1.05 -4.90 -10.37
CA SER A 69 1.04 -5.37 -11.75
C SER A 69 1.93 -6.61 -11.91
N ILE A 70 1.48 -7.52 -12.77
CA ILE A 70 2.26 -8.68 -13.21
C ILE A 70 2.79 -8.36 -14.60
N CYS A 71 4.10 -8.50 -14.81
CA CYS A 71 4.68 -8.25 -16.13
C CYS A 71 4.15 -9.24 -17.15
N ARG A 72 3.83 -8.74 -18.34
CA ARG A 72 3.21 -9.56 -19.39
C ARG A 72 4.29 -10.41 -20.08
N PRO A 73 3.90 -11.50 -20.79
CA PRO A 73 4.83 -12.19 -21.68
C PRO A 73 5.50 -11.20 -22.64
N GLY A 74 6.80 -11.37 -22.85
CA GLY A 74 7.62 -10.39 -23.58
C GLY A 74 8.14 -9.23 -22.73
N GLN A 75 7.78 -9.15 -21.45
CA GLN A 75 8.35 -8.19 -20.49
C GLN A 75 9.12 -8.92 -19.39
N ARG A 76 10.20 -8.29 -18.92
CA ARG A 76 10.91 -8.69 -17.70
C ARG A 76 10.48 -7.81 -16.52
N LEU A 77 10.60 -8.37 -15.33
CA LEU A 77 10.54 -7.62 -14.09
C LEU A 77 11.78 -6.75 -13.98
N ARG A 78 11.60 -5.42 -13.99
CA ARG A 78 12.69 -4.46 -13.81
C ARG A 78 12.85 -4.09 -12.34
N GLU A 79 11.76 -3.73 -11.68
CA GLU A 79 11.74 -3.39 -10.25
C GLU A 79 10.52 -4.03 -9.59
N THR A 80 10.74 -4.66 -8.43
CA THR A 80 9.66 -5.21 -7.60
C THR A 80 8.84 -4.07 -7.02
N GLY A 81 7.51 -4.20 -7.08
CA GLY A 81 6.61 -3.23 -6.45
C GLY A 81 6.86 -3.08 -4.95
N THR A 82 6.65 -1.87 -4.45
CA THR A 82 6.72 -1.53 -3.02
C THR A 82 5.32 -1.14 -2.53
N GLU A 83 5.18 -0.82 -1.24
CA GLU A 83 3.92 -0.27 -0.73
C GLU A 83 3.54 1.07 -1.39
N TRP A 84 4.49 1.78 -2.01
CA TRP A 84 4.26 3.11 -2.58
C TRP A 84 4.38 3.17 -4.10
N GLN A 85 4.86 2.08 -4.71
CA GLN A 85 5.12 2.02 -6.15
C GLN A 85 4.67 0.67 -6.68
N ASP A 86 4.04 0.70 -7.85
CA ASP A 86 3.71 -0.52 -8.57
C ASP A 86 4.98 -1.24 -9.07
N THR A 87 4.83 -2.51 -9.44
CA THR A 87 5.84 -3.26 -10.16
C THR A 87 6.19 -2.58 -11.47
N LEU A 88 7.49 -2.39 -11.73
CA LEU A 88 7.98 -1.86 -12.99
C LEU A 88 8.38 -2.99 -13.93
N CYS A 89 7.77 -3.00 -15.11
CA CYS A 89 8.03 -3.96 -16.16
C CYS A 89 8.77 -3.27 -17.33
N GLU A 90 9.63 -4.03 -18.00
CA GLU A 90 10.38 -3.54 -19.16
C GLU A 90 10.27 -4.55 -20.31
N ASP A 91 10.09 -4.05 -21.52
CA ASP A 91 9.99 -4.88 -22.72
C ASP A 91 11.33 -5.56 -23.03
N CYS A 92 11.26 -6.83 -23.45
CA CYS A 92 12.41 -7.58 -23.91
C CYS A 92 12.94 -7.01 -25.23
N GLN A 93 14.27 -6.94 -25.36
CA GLN A 93 14.92 -6.53 -26.59
C GLN A 93 14.68 -7.54 -27.72
N PRO A 94 14.70 -7.12 -29.00
CA PRO A 94 14.58 -8.02 -30.14
C PRO A 94 15.55 -9.21 -30.03
N GLY A 95 15.05 -10.42 -30.29
CA GLY A 95 15.80 -11.67 -30.16
C GLY A 95 15.83 -12.27 -28.75
N THR A 96 15.15 -11.64 -27.78
CA THR A 96 14.97 -12.17 -26.42
C THR A 96 13.49 -12.24 -26.04
N PHE A 97 13.16 -13.04 -25.02
CA PHE A 97 11.80 -13.24 -24.53
C PHE A 97 11.77 -13.58 -23.04
N SER A 98 10.67 -13.23 -22.38
CA SER A 98 10.34 -13.68 -21.03
C SER A 98 8.95 -14.31 -21.07
N ALA A 99 8.84 -15.54 -20.53
CA ALA A 99 7.58 -16.29 -20.54
C ALA A 99 6.54 -15.76 -19.55
N GLY A 100 6.94 -14.96 -18.55
CA GLY A 100 6.02 -14.50 -17.52
C GLY A 100 6.54 -13.34 -16.68
N GLY A 101 5.71 -12.94 -15.70
CA GLY A 101 5.83 -11.66 -15.00
C GLY A 101 6.81 -11.59 -13.84
N THR A 102 7.69 -12.58 -13.68
CA THR A 102 8.59 -12.71 -12.52
C THR A 102 10.07 -12.78 -12.87
N GLN A 103 10.40 -12.96 -14.15
CA GLN A 103 11.76 -13.12 -14.61
C GLN A 103 12.49 -11.77 -14.60
N ALA A 104 13.64 -11.71 -13.93
CA ALA A 104 14.47 -10.50 -13.89
C ALA A 104 15.19 -10.23 -15.23
N ALA A 105 15.31 -11.23 -16.10
CA ALA A 105 16.01 -11.15 -17.37
C ALA A 105 15.24 -11.84 -18.49
N CYS A 106 15.36 -11.30 -19.71
CA CYS A 106 14.88 -11.94 -20.93
C CYS A 106 15.90 -12.97 -21.42
N THR A 107 15.42 -14.12 -21.88
CA THR A 107 16.23 -15.19 -22.44
C THR A 107 16.26 -15.12 -23.97
N PRO A 108 17.39 -15.40 -24.63
CA PRO A 108 17.44 -15.50 -26.09
C PRO A 108 16.44 -16.54 -26.62
N TRP A 109 15.93 -16.33 -27.83
CA TRP A 109 15.13 -17.36 -28.50
C TRP A 109 15.98 -18.62 -28.78
N THR A 110 15.39 -19.79 -28.57
CA THR A 110 15.96 -21.04 -29.08
C THR A 110 15.89 -21.03 -30.61
N ARG A 111 16.99 -21.36 -31.27
CA ARG A 111 17.04 -21.56 -32.72
C ARG A 111 16.22 -22.76 -33.15
#